data_AF-A0A844E6J2-F1
#
_entry.id   AF-A0A844E6J2-F1
#
_cell.length_a   1.000
_cell.length_b   1.000
_cell.length_c   1.000
_cell.angle_alpha   90.00
_cell.angle_beta   90.00
_cell.angle_gamma   90.00
#
_symmetry.space_group_name_H-M   'P 1'
#
loop_
_entity.id
_entity.type
_entity.pdbx_description
1 polymer ?
#
loop_
_entity_poly.entity_id
_entity_poly.type
_entity_poly.pdbx_seq_one_letter_code
_entity_poly.pdbx_strand_id
1 'polypeptide(L)'
;MAFCSNCGERIEEGANFCNKCGKPVNENYSSRKVTYEGEIHKCPNCGEILNSFVSNCPTCGYELRSVNTSNTVKQFVLKLEQIEANRDNIDVDLRRKDPNALTKTDEQKVNLIRSFSIPNTKEDILEFLILASSNINTKSWLDNDRSTAAQEAESNAWIAKFEQAYQKADYLFGKQPEFIRFQNLYDEKMSALKKKKKEMALLIVGCFAFTITMIILLLIVTR
;
A
#
# COMPACT_ATOMS: atom_id res chain seq x y z
N MET A 1 -23.58 -54.64 -8.42
CA MET A 1 -22.42 -54.73 -7.50
C MET A 1 -21.43 -53.65 -7.88
N ALA A 2 -21.05 -52.77 -6.95
CA ALA A 2 -20.13 -51.66 -7.20
C ALA A 2 -18.73 -51.96 -6.65
N PHE A 3 -17.69 -51.46 -7.32
CA PHE A 3 -16.29 -51.60 -6.92
C PHE A 3 -15.65 -50.22 -6.73
N CYS A 4 -14.70 -50.12 -5.80
CA CYS A 4 -14.01 -48.87 -5.52
C CYS A 4 -13.14 -48.42 -6.70
N SER A 5 -13.39 -47.22 -7.21
CA SER A 5 -12.63 -46.62 -8.32
C SER A 5 -11.16 -46.29 -7.99
N ASN A 6 -10.74 -46.44 -6.73
CA ASN A 6 -9.37 -46.17 -6.31
C ASN A 6 -8.57 -47.43 -5.96
N CYS A 7 -9.18 -48.41 -5.29
CA CYS A 7 -8.46 -49.60 -4.81
C CYS A 7 -9.03 -50.94 -5.31
N GLY A 8 -10.09 -50.92 -6.13
CA GLY A 8 -10.69 -52.11 -6.73
C GLY A 8 -11.48 -53.01 -5.77
N GLU A 9 -11.58 -52.67 -4.48
CA GLU A 9 -12.31 -53.48 -3.50
C GLU A 9 -13.83 -53.42 -3.72
N ARG A 10 -14.53 -54.51 -3.38
CA ARG A 10 -15.99 -54.58 -3.49
C ARG A 10 -16.64 -53.66 -2.45
N ILE A 11 -17.60 -52.86 -2.89
CA ILE A 11 -18.36 -51.94 -2.03
C ILE A 11 -19.66 -52.62 -1.59
N GLU A 12 -19.94 -52.56 -0.29
CA GLU A 12 -21.22 -53.02 0.29
C GLU A 12 -22.39 -52.13 -0.13
N GLU A 13 -23.58 -52.70 -0.29
CA GLU A 13 -24.77 -51.95 -0.72
C GLU A 13 -25.14 -50.88 0.31
N GLY A 14 -25.19 -49.61 -0.12
CA GLY A 14 -25.45 -48.46 0.75
C GLY A 14 -24.23 -47.87 1.46
N ALA A 15 -23.01 -48.37 1.22
CA ALA A 15 -21.81 -47.82 1.82
C ALA A 15 -21.45 -46.43 1.25
N ASN A 16 -21.25 -45.46 2.14
CA ASN A 16 -20.87 -44.08 1.77
C ASN A 16 -19.38 -43.92 1.45
N PHE A 17 -18.54 -44.80 2.00
CA PHE A 17 -17.08 -44.82 1.82
C PHE A 17 -16.61 -46.26 1.58
N CYS A 18 -15.51 -46.42 0.85
CA CYS A 18 -14.85 -47.71 0.71
C CYS A 18 -14.27 -48.15 2.06
N ASN A 19 -14.69 -49.32 2.54
CA ASN A 19 -14.23 -49.96 3.77
C ASN A 19 -12.70 -50.21 3.82
N LYS A 20 -12.02 -50.33 2.68
CA LYS A 20 -10.57 -50.59 2.60
C LYS A 20 -9.70 -49.35 2.51
N CYS A 21 -10.09 -48.37 1.67
CA CYS A 21 -9.24 -47.20 1.39
C CYS A 21 -9.83 -45.85 1.83
N GLY A 22 -11.06 -45.84 2.34
CA GLY A 22 -11.72 -44.62 2.85
C GLY A 22 -12.19 -43.64 1.78
N LYS A 23 -12.04 -43.92 0.49
CA LYS A 23 -12.54 -43.04 -0.58
C LYS A 23 -14.08 -43.02 -0.58
N PRO A 24 -14.74 -41.85 -0.66
CA PRO A 24 -16.20 -41.76 -0.77
C PRO A 24 -16.69 -42.44 -2.06
N VAL A 25 -17.84 -43.12 -1.95
CA VAL A 25 -18.47 -43.85 -3.06
C VAL A 25 -19.28 -42.91 -3.96
N ASN A 26 -19.83 -41.85 -3.37
CA ASN A 26 -20.51 -40.77 -4.10
C ASN A 26 -19.64 -39.51 -4.15
N GLU A 27 -19.51 -38.90 -5.33
CA GLU A 27 -18.80 -37.62 -5.50
C GLU A 27 -19.51 -36.43 -4.83
N ASN A 28 -20.75 -36.61 -4.37
CA ASN A 28 -21.53 -35.60 -3.66
C ASN A 28 -21.09 -35.38 -2.19
N TYR A 29 -20.14 -36.17 -1.68
CA TYR A 29 -19.48 -35.82 -0.42
C TYR A 29 -18.47 -34.72 -0.70
N SER A 30 -18.80 -33.50 -0.26
CA SER A 30 -17.92 -32.34 -0.25
C SER A 30 -16.56 -32.76 0.34
N SER A 31 -15.59 -32.98 -0.54
CA SER A 31 -14.20 -33.12 -0.13
C SER A 31 -13.84 -31.84 0.61
N ARG A 32 -13.12 -31.94 1.75
CA ARG A 32 -12.51 -30.76 2.35
C ARG A 32 -11.61 -30.15 1.29
N LYS A 33 -12.06 -29.04 0.69
CA LYS A 33 -11.25 -28.24 -0.22
C LYS A 33 -10.19 -27.55 0.63
N VAL A 34 -8.99 -28.13 0.66
CA VAL A 34 -7.82 -27.48 1.23
C VAL A 34 -7.44 -26.37 0.24
N THR A 35 -7.80 -25.13 0.58
CA THR A 35 -7.27 -23.97 -0.12
C THR A 35 -5.89 -23.70 0.46
N TYR A 36 -4.84 -23.88 -0.34
CA TYR A 36 -3.51 -23.44 0.03
C TYR A 36 -3.48 -21.90 -0.03
N GLU A 37 -3.22 -21.26 1.11
CA GLU A 37 -3.00 -19.81 1.15
C GLU A 37 -1.53 -19.50 0.89
N GLY A 38 -1.25 -18.81 -0.22
CA GLY A 38 0.08 -18.31 -0.58
C GLY A 38 0.75 -19.05 -1.74
N GLU A 39 1.64 -18.34 -2.43
CA GLU A 39 2.46 -18.87 -3.52
C GLU A 39 3.88 -19.16 -3.01
N ILE A 40 4.42 -20.34 -3.32
CA ILE A 40 5.83 -20.66 -3.06
C ILE A 40 6.62 -20.24 -4.29
N HIS A 41 7.41 -19.18 -4.17
CA HIS A 41 8.32 -18.75 -5.23
C HIS A 41 9.60 -19.58 -5.20
N LYS A 42 9.85 -20.33 -6.29
CA LYS A 42 11.06 -21.13 -6.46
C LYS A 42 11.94 -20.55 -7.58
N CYS A 43 13.25 -20.74 -7.45
CA CYS A 43 14.19 -20.38 -8.51
C CYS A 43 13.91 -21.23 -9.76
N PRO A 44 13.68 -20.62 -10.93
CA PRO A 44 13.41 -21.36 -12.16
C PRO A 44 14.63 -22.15 -12.65
N ASN A 45 15.84 -21.79 -12.21
CA ASN A 45 17.08 -22.44 -12.61
C ASN A 45 17.48 -23.62 -11.70
N CYS A 46 17.31 -23.51 -10.38
CA CYS A 46 17.81 -24.51 -9.42
C CYS A 46 16.78 -25.05 -8.42
N GLY A 47 15.55 -24.52 -8.40
CA GLY A 47 14.49 -24.99 -7.50
C GLY A 47 14.57 -24.50 -6.04
N GLU A 48 15.59 -23.73 -5.68
CA GLU A 48 15.71 -23.06 -4.37
C GLU A 48 14.44 -22.28 -4.01
N ILE A 49 14.02 -22.33 -2.75
CA ILE A 49 12.90 -21.51 -2.28
C ILE A 49 13.41 -20.09 -2.10
N LEU A 50 12.81 -19.17 -2.84
CA LEU A 50 13.25 -17.78 -2.84
C LEU A 50 12.56 -17.04 -1.70
N ASN A 51 13.35 -16.27 -0.95
CA ASN A 51 12.82 -15.22 -0.10
C ASN A 51 12.21 -14.09 -0.96
N SER A 52 11.61 -13.10 -0.32
CA SER A 52 11.05 -11.96 -1.04
C SER A 52 12.14 -11.07 -1.58
N PHE A 53 11.86 -10.42 -2.71
CA PHE A 53 12.71 -9.33 -3.24
C PHE A 53 14.16 -9.72 -3.51
N VAL A 54 14.44 -11.01 -3.74
CA VAL A 54 15.73 -11.44 -4.29
C VAL A 54 15.74 -11.13 -5.78
N SER A 55 16.69 -10.29 -6.20
CA SER A 55 16.99 -10.04 -7.61
C SER A 55 17.82 -11.17 -8.22
N ASN A 56 18.50 -11.95 -7.39
CA ASN A 56 19.35 -13.05 -7.80
C ASN A 56 19.14 -14.23 -6.84
N CYS A 57 19.11 -15.44 -7.39
CA CYS A 57 19.06 -16.65 -6.57
C CYS A 57 20.34 -16.75 -5.73
N PRO A 58 20.24 -16.87 -4.39
CA PRO A 58 21.42 -16.96 -3.53
C PRO A 58 22.24 -18.23 -3.76
N THR A 59 21.60 -19.28 -4.28
CA THR A 59 22.23 -20.59 -4.46
C THR A 59 22.91 -20.74 -5.83
N CYS A 60 22.31 -20.24 -6.91
CA CYS A 60 22.85 -20.43 -8.28
C CYS A 60 23.15 -19.14 -9.06
N GLY A 61 22.92 -17.96 -8.47
CA GLY A 61 23.21 -16.67 -9.11
C GLY A 61 22.22 -16.25 -10.22
N TYR A 62 21.22 -17.07 -10.54
CA TYR A 62 20.22 -16.75 -11.57
C TYR A 62 19.51 -15.42 -11.29
N GLU A 63 19.51 -14.51 -12.27
CA GLU A 63 18.84 -13.21 -12.19
C GLU A 63 17.31 -13.38 -12.31
N LEU A 64 16.60 -13.02 -11.25
CA LEU A 64 15.15 -13.05 -11.16
C LEU A 64 14.59 -11.74 -11.72
N ARG A 65 14.23 -11.75 -13.01
CA ARG A 65 13.45 -10.67 -13.63
C ARG A 65 11.99 -10.84 -13.24
N SER A 66 11.65 -10.48 -12.00
CA SER A 66 10.28 -10.62 -11.48
C SER A 66 9.30 -9.78 -12.30
N VAL A 67 8.29 -10.43 -12.92
CA VAL A 67 7.12 -9.78 -13.56
C VAL A 67 5.86 -9.97 -12.70
N ASN A 68 5.99 -10.42 -11.45
CA ASN A 68 4.85 -10.56 -10.55
C ASN A 68 4.72 -9.30 -9.69
N THR A 69 4.29 -8.21 -10.32
CA THR A 69 3.66 -7.09 -9.59
C THR A 69 2.43 -7.61 -8.87
N SER A 70 2.22 -7.19 -7.63
CA SER A 70 0.98 -7.46 -6.91
C SER A 70 -0.22 -7.11 -7.79
N ASN A 71 -1.06 -8.11 -8.14
CA ASN A 71 -2.26 -7.82 -8.93
C ASN A 71 -3.13 -6.77 -8.20
N THR A 72 -3.16 -6.81 -6.86
CA THR A 72 -3.95 -5.87 -6.05
C THR A 72 -3.45 -4.44 -6.15
N VAL A 73 -2.14 -4.20 -5.98
CA VAL A 73 -1.57 -2.84 -6.09
C VAL A 73 -1.70 -2.33 -7.52
N LYS A 74 -1.48 -3.19 -8.52
CA LYS A 74 -1.68 -2.85 -9.92
C LYS A 74 -3.13 -2.45 -10.23
N GLN A 75 -4.11 -3.23 -9.78
CA GLN A 75 -5.53 -2.88 -9.95
C GLN A 75 -5.89 -1.57 -9.24
N PHE A 76 -5.26 -1.28 -8.10
CA PHE A 76 -5.46 -0.03 -7.39
C PHE A 76 -4.93 1.18 -8.17
N VAL A 77 -3.73 1.09 -8.73
CA VAL A 77 -3.15 2.15 -9.58
C VAL A 77 -4.01 2.36 -10.83
N LEU A 78 -4.44 1.30 -11.50
CA LEU A 78 -5.32 1.39 -12.67
C LEU A 78 -6.64 2.11 -12.34
N LYS A 79 -7.22 1.87 -11.16
CA LYS A 79 -8.43 2.58 -10.72
C LYS A 79 -8.18 4.07 -10.47
N LEU A 80 -7.02 4.44 -9.91
CA LEU A 80 -6.65 5.84 -9.73
C LEU A 80 -6.50 6.55 -11.09
N GLU A 81 -5.80 5.91 -12.03
CA GLU A 81 -5.64 6.40 -13.40
C GLU A 81 -6.98 6.55 -14.10
N GLN A 82 -7.88 5.57 -13.94
CA GLN A 82 -9.22 5.62 -14.52
C GLN A 82 -10.06 6.76 -13.93
N ILE A 83 -9.96 7.05 -12.63
CA ILE A 83 -10.65 8.21 -12.04
C ILE A 83 -10.12 9.50 -12.65
N GLU A 84 -8.79 9.66 -12.73
CA GLU A 84 -8.19 10.87 -13.31
C GLU A 84 -8.51 11.04 -14.80
N ALA A 85 -8.52 9.95 -15.58
CA ALA A 85 -8.87 9.96 -16.99
C ALA A 85 -10.33 10.37 -17.25
N ASN A 86 -11.21 10.19 -16.27
CA ASN A 86 -12.62 10.57 -16.34
C ASN A 86 -12.90 11.97 -15.78
N ARG A 87 -11.87 12.80 -15.53
CA ARG A 87 -12.04 14.18 -15.07
C ARG A 87 -12.85 14.97 -16.09
N ASP A 88 -14.00 15.48 -15.66
CA ASP A 88 -14.92 16.21 -16.53
C ASP A 88 -14.54 17.70 -16.69
N ASN A 89 -15.17 18.37 -17.66
CA ASN A 89 -14.93 19.80 -17.92
C ASN A 89 -15.42 20.70 -16.77
N ILE A 90 -16.35 20.22 -15.94
CA ILE A 90 -16.88 20.98 -14.79
C ILE A 90 -15.78 21.10 -13.73
N ASP A 91 -15.13 19.99 -13.41
CA ASP A 91 -13.98 19.95 -12.50
C ASP A 91 -12.84 20.86 -12.99
N VAL A 92 -12.58 20.89 -14.30
CA VAL A 92 -11.58 21.78 -14.90
C VAL A 92 -11.98 23.26 -14.77
N ASP A 93 -13.25 23.60 -15.04
CA ASP A 93 -13.73 24.99 -14.95
C ASP A 93 -13.77 25.49 -13.50
N LEU A 94 -14.19 24.64 -12.56
CA LEU A 94 -14.14 24.93 -11.12
C LEU A 94 -12.71 25.25 -10.67
N ARG A 95 -11.73 24.43 -11.10
CA ARG A 95 -10.32 24.63 -10.73
C ARG A 95 -9.70 25.87 -11.38
N ARG A 96 -10.20 26.30 -12.54
CA ARG A 96 -9.78 27.57 -13.16
C ARG A 96 -10.30 28.78 -12.37
N LYS A 97 -11.51 28.70 -11.83
CA LYS A 97 -12.14 29.78 -11.04
C LYS A 97 -11.55 29.87 -9.63
N ASP A 98 -11.36 28.72 -8.99
CA ASP A 98 -10.75 28.61 -7.68
C ASP A 98 -9.68 27.52 -7.72
N PRO A 99 -8.38 27.90 -7.83
CA PRO A 99 -7.27 26.94 -7.82
C PRO A 99 -7.21 26.07 -6.56
N ASN A 100 -7.89 26.48 -5.48
CA ASN A 100 -7.92 25.79 -4.21
C ASN A 100 -9.23 25.01 -3.98
N ALA A 101 -10.17 25.00 -4.94
CA ALA A 101 -11.38 24.19 -4.84
C ALA A 101 -11.03 22.70 -4.99
N LEU A 102 -11.65 21.88 -4.14
CA LEU A 102 -11.57 20.43 -4.25
C LEU A 102 -12.64 19.95 -5.24
N THR A 103 -12.24 19.27 -6.31
CA THR A 103 -13.19 18.80 -7.32
C THR A 103 -13.74 17.42 -6.98
N LYS A 104 -14.81 17.01 -7.67
CA LYS A 104 -15.40 15.68 -7.46
C LYS A 104 -14.40 14.56 -7.77
N THR A 105 -13.61 14.70 -8.83
CA THR A 105 -12.55 13.75 -9.18
C THR A 105 -11.48 13.68 -8.09
N ASP A 106 -11.11 14.81 -7.49
CA ASP A 106 -10.12 14.85 -6.40
C ASP A 106 -10.65 14.13 -5.15
N GLU A 107 -11.92 14.33 -4.78
CA GLU A 107 -12.58 13.59 -3.70
C GLU A 107 -12.63 12.09 -3.97
N GLN A 108 -12.95 11.68 -5.20
CA GLN A 108 -13.01 10.27 -5.58
C GLN A 108 -11.64 9.59 -5.44
N LYS A 109 -10.56 10.24 -5.88
CA LYS A 109 -9.19 9.73 -5.68
C LYS A 109 -8.83 9.61 -4.20
N VAL A 110 -9.07 10.66 -3.42
CA VAL A 110 -8.82 10.67 -1.98
C VAL A 110 -9.58 9.54 -1.27
N ASN A 111 -10.85 9.34 -1.62
CA ASN A 111 -11.68 8.27 -1.05
C ASN A 111 -11.20 6.88 -1.47
N LEU A 112 -10.77 6.70 -2.72
CA LEU A 112 -10.17 5.43 -3.18
C LEU A 112 -8.89 5.12 -2.39
N ILE A 113 -8.01 6.10 -2.19
CA ILE A 113 -6.80 5.94 -1.38
C ILE A 113 -7.17 5.56 0.05
N ARG A 114 -8.08 6.29 0.70
CA ARG A 114 -8.48 6.05 2.10
C ARG A 114 -9.17 4.70 2.32
N SER A 115 -9.94 4.22 1.34
CA SER A 115 -10.67 2.96 1.44
C SER A 115 -9.85 1.74 1.00
N PHE A 116 -8.68 1.93 0.39
CA PHE A 116 -7.84 0.83 -0.07
C PHE A 116 -7.44 -0.12 1.06
N SER A 117 -7.76 -1.40 0.91
CA SER A 117 -7.35 -2.45 1.83
C SER A 117 -5.94 -2.92 1.50
N ILE A 118 -4.99 -2.57 2.36
CA ILE A 118 -3.60 -3.00 2.23
C ILE A 118 -3.54 -4.53 2.30
N PRO A 119 -2.90 -5.23 1.35
CA PRO A 119 -2.78 -6.69 1.37
C PRO A 119 -1.97 -7.23 2.59
N ASN A 120 -1.85 -8.54 2.70
CA ASN A 120 -1.20 -9.21 3.84
C ASN A 120 0.20 -9.75 3.53
N THR A 121 0.62 -9.81 2.26
CA THR A 121 1.93 -10.35 1.91
C THR A 121 3.02 -9.30 2.15
N LYS A 122 4.22 -9.78 2.44
CA LYS A 122 5.39 -8.93 2.64
C LYS A 122 5.73 -8.16 1.37
N GLU A 123 5.61 -8.80 0.20
CA GLU A 123 5.78 -8.23 -1.14
C GLU A 123 4.84 -7.06 -1.38
N ASP A 124 3.54 -7.29 -1.20
CA ASP A 124 2.51 -6.29 -1.47
C ASP A 124 2.61 -5.09 -0.53
N ILE A 125 2.91 -5.32 0.75
CA ILE A 125 3.01 -4.24 1.74
C ILE A 125 4.20 -3.35 1.41
N LEU A 126 5.35 -3.92 1.04
CA LEU A 126 6.52 -3.12 0.66
C LEU A 126 6.28 -2.37 -0.66
N GLU A 127 5.71 -3.03 -1.67
CA GLU A 127 5.36 -2.40 -2.95
C GLU A 127 4.41 -1.22 -2.72
N PHE A 128 3.39 -1.40 -1.87
CA PHE A 128 2.48 -0.34 -1.50
C PHE A 128 3.16 0.79 -0.71
N LEU A 129 4.09 0.48 0.20
CA LEU A 129 4.85 1.50 0.91
C LEU A 129 5.70 2.33 -0.05
N ILE A 130 6.38 1.70 -1.00
CA ILE A 130 7.15 2.41 -2.03
C ILE A 130 6.24 3.34 -2.84
N LEU A 131 5.10 2.82 -3.32
CA LEU A 131 4.10 3.59 -4.06
C LEU A 131 3.58 4.79 -3.24
N ALA A 132 3.19 4.56 -1.98
CA ALA A 132 2.71 5.63 -1.12
C ALA A 132 3.81 6.65 -0.85
N SER A 133 5.04 6.21 -0.59
CA SER A 133 6.19 7.10 -0.33
C SER A 133 6.55 8.02 -1.50
N SER A 134 6.27 7.61 -2.75
CA SER A 134 6.50 8.43 -3.94
C SER A 134 5.38 9.43 -4.19
N ASN A 135 4.17 9.15 -3.71
CA ASN A 135 2.99 10.01 -3.87
C ASN A 135 2.81 11.02 -2.72
N ILE A 136 3.52 10.85 -1.60
CA ILE A 136 3.54 11.83 -0.51
C ILE A 136 4.38 13.05 -0.93
N ASN A 137 3.74 14.22 -1.02
CA ASN A 137 4.42 15.45 -1.38
C ASN A 137 5.17 16.04 -0.16
N THR A 138 6.50 15.96 -0.18
CA THR A 138 7.39 16.57 0.82
C THR A 138 7.83 18.00 0.47
N LYS A 139 7.62 18.46 -0.77
CA LYS A 139 8.13 19.74 -1.31
C LYS A 139 7.20 20.93 -1.12
N SER A 140 5.92 20.66 -0.82
CA SER A 140 4.82 21.63 -0.68
C SER A 140 5.04 22.81 0.31
N TRP A 141 6.12 22.80 1.11
CA TRP A 141 6.28 23.70 2.25
C TRP A 141 7.43 24.71 2.15
N LEU A 142 8.34 24.60 1.17
CA LEU A 142 9.52 25.49 1.08
C LEU A 142 9.70 26.21 -0.26
N ASP A 143 9.13 25.67 -1.34
CA ASP A 143 9.11 26.37 -2.62
C ASP A 143 7.90 27.31 -2.66
N ASN A 144 7.98 28.44 -3.37
CA ASN A 144 6.87 29.38 -3.59
C ASN A 144 5.64 28.75 -4.31
N ASP A 145 5.66 27.44 -4.53
CA ASP A 145 4.62 26.63 -5.12
C ASP A 145 3.67 26.15 -4.02
N ARG A 146 2.68 26.98 -3.67
CA ARG A 146 1.64 26.62 -2.71
C ARG A 146 0.89 25.41 -3.25
N SER A 147 0.98 24.27 -2.54
CA SER A 147 0.19 23.10 -2.91
C SER A 147 -1.29 23.42 -2.90
N THR A 148 -1.99 23.01 -3.96
CA THR A 148 -3.45 23.12 -4.04
C THR A 148 -4.10 22.24 -2.95
N ALA A 149 -5.30 22.61 -2.48
CA ALA A 149 -6.06 21.80 -1.53
C ALA A 149 -6.21 20.33 -1.98
N ALA A 150 -6.34 20.09 -3.29
CA ALA A 150 -6.36 18.75 -3.87
C ALA A 150 -5.06 17.97 -3.62
N GLN A 151 -3.91 18.57 -3.90
CA GLN A 151 -2.60 17.95 -3.65
C GLN A 151 -2.37 17.70 -2.15
N GLU A 152 -2.83 18.61 -1.29
CA GLU A 152 -2.75 18.42 0.16
C GLU A 152 -3.65 17.28 0.63
N ALA A 153 -4.89 17.22 0.16
CA ALA A 153 -5.85 16.16 0.50
C ALA A 153 -5.36 14.78 0.05
N GLU A 154 -4.81 14.68 -1.17
CA GLU A 154 -4.19 13.46 -1.69
C GLU A 154 -2.96 13.07 -0.88
N SER A 155 -2.03 14.01 -0.64
CA SER A 155 -0.83 13.75 0.16
C SER A 155 -1.18 13.27 1.57
N ASN A 156 -2.16 13.89 2.23
CA ASN A 156 -2.64 13.46 3.55
C ASN A 156 -3.28 12.06 3.53
N ALA A 157 -4.03 11.72 2.49
CA ALA A 157 -4.57 10.37 2.32
C ALA A 157 -3.46 9.33 2.17
N TRP A 158 -2.42 9.65 1.39
CA TRP A 158 -1.24 8.79 1.23
C TRP A 158 -0.44 8.65 2.51
N ILE A 159 -0.24 9.73 3.29
CA ILE A 159 0.44 9.67 4.60
C ILE A 159 -0.30 8.71 5.53
N ALA A 160 -1.61 8.85 5.67
CA ALA A 160 -2.40 7.99 6.54
C ALA A 160 -2.31 6.51 6.13
N LYS A 161 -2.32 6.22 4.82
CA LYS A 161 -2.16 4.86 4.30
C LYS A 161 -0.74 4.32 4.42
N PHE A 162 0.27 5.17 4.26
CA PHE A 162 1.66 4.82 4.46
C PHE A 162 1.90 4.40 5.92
N GLU A 163 1.38 5.15 6.88
CA GLU A 163 1.41 4.80 8.30
C GLU A 163 0.67 3.48 8.57
N GLN A 164 -0.53 3.31 8.02
CA GLN A 164 -1.29 2.06 8.18
C GLN A 164 -0.54 0.85 7.62
N ALA A 165 0.09 0.99 6.45
CA ALA A 165 0.87 -0.08 5.82
C ALA A 165 2.12 -0.42 6.64
N TYR A 166 2.79 0.58 7.20
CA TYR A 166 3.93 0.38 8.07
C TYR A 166 3.55 -0.33 9.37
N GLN A 167 2.49 0.13 10.06
CA GLN A 167 1.99 -0.52 11.28
C GLN A 167 1.63 -1.99 11.04
N LYS A 168 1.03 -2.27 9.88
CA LYS A 168 0.72 -3.63 9.47
C LYS A 168 1.98 -4.46 9.22
N ALA A 169 2.99 -3.88 8.56
CA ALA A 169 4.28 -4.54 8.36
C ALA A 169 4.96 -4.85 9.70
N ASP A 170 4.95 -3.93 10.64
CA ASP A 170 5.53 -4.10 11.98
C ASP A 170 4.83 -5.23 12.73
N TYR A 171 3.50 -5.23 12.73
CA TYR A 171 2.72 -6.29 13.38
C TYR A 171 2.98 -7.68 12.79
N LEU A 172 3.11 -7.79 11.45
CA LEU A 172 3.29 -9.07 10.78
C LEU A 172 4.75 -9.55 10.75
N PHE A 173 5.70 -8.62 10.64
CA PHE A 173 7.09 -8.92 10.28
C PHE A 173 8.13 -8.28 11.21
N GLY A 174 7.76 -7.50 12.23
CA GLY A 174 8.67 -6.69 13.05
C GLY A 174 9.83 -7.45 13.74
N LYS A 175 9.72 -8.77 13.88
CA LYS A 175 10.78 -9.64 14.45
C LYS A 175 11.72 -10.23 13.40
N GLN A 176 11.43 -10.05 12.12
CA GLN A 176 12.19 -10.63 11.01
C GLN A 176 13.32 -9.68 10.59
N PRO A 177 14.51 -10.18 10.22
CA PRO A 177 15.62 -9.33 9.76
C PRO A 177 15.26 -8.42 8.58
N GLU A 178 14.37 -8.87 7.70
CA GLU A 178 13.93 -8.14 6.51
C GLU A 178 13.09 -6.89 6.84
N PHE A 179 12.55 -6.80 8.06
CA PHE A 179 11.76 -5.66 8.52
C PHE A 179 12.53 -4.33 8.46
N ILE A 180 13.86 -4.39 8.56
CA ILE A 180 14.74 -3.21 8.46
C ILE A 180 14.50 -2.39 7.18
N ARG A 181 14.10 -3.03 6.07
CA ARG A 181 13.78 -2.32 4.82
C ARG A 181 12.53 -1.47 4.94
N PHE A 182 11.51 -1.98 5.63
CA PHE A 182 10.26 -1.25 5.91
C PHE A 182 10.54 -0.07 6.85
N GLN A 183 11.31 -0.32 7.91
CA GLN A 183 11.68 0.69 8.90
C GLN A 183 12.50 1.82 8.27
N ASN A 184 13.55 1.51 7.51
CA ASN A 184 14.38 2.53 6.85
C ASN A 184 13.54 3.42 5.92
N LEU A 185 12.68 2.82 5.09
CA LEU A 185 11.81 3.56 4.19
C LEU A 185 10.84 4.48 4.94
N TYR A 186 10.25 3.97 6.03
CA TYR A 186 9.33 4.73 6.87
C TYR A 186 10.02 5.89 7.59
N ASP A 187 11.15 5.62 8.25
CA ASP A 187 11.90 6.59 9.03
C ASP A 187 12.47 7.71 8.15
N GLU A 188 13.02 7.38 6.98
CA GLU A 188 13.52 8.35 6.01
C GLU A 188 12.40 9.32 5.59
N LYS A 189 11.24 8.77 5.20
CA LYS A 189 10.12 9.59 4.70
C LYS A 189 9.47 10.41 5.81
N MET A 190 9.24 9.81 6.97
CA MET A 190 8.57 10.47 8.08
C MET A 190 9.46 11.53 8.75
N SER A 191 10.78 11.29 8.82
CA SER A 191 11.73 12.29 9.32
C SER A 191 11.82 13.51 8.40
N ALA A 192 11.78 13.31 7.07
CA ALA A 192 11.72 14.41 6.11
C ALA A 192 10.47 15.28 6.31
N LEU A 193 9.30 14.67 6.51
CA LEU A 193 8.05 15.38 6.81
C LEU A 193 8.13 16.16 8.14
N LYS A 194 8.62 15.52 9.21
CA LYS A 194 8.76 16.14 10.54
C LYS A 194 9.72 17.34 10.51
N LYS A 195 10.86 17.21 9.83
CA LYS A 195 11.85 18.29 9.69
C LYS A 195 11.22 19.52 9.03
N LYS A 196 10.46 19.32 7.94
CA LYS A 196 9.77 20.40 7.23
C LYS A 196 8.69 21.07 8.07
N LYS A 197 7.89 20.30 8.81
CA LYS A 197 6.90 20.85 9.76
C LYS A 197 7.55 21.72 10.85
N LYS A 198 8.69 21.28 11.39
CA LYS A 198 9.42 22.03 12.41
C LYS A 198 10.05 23.32 11.86
N GLU A 199 10.66 23.26 10.68
CA GLU A 199 11.20 24.44 9.97
C GLU A 199 10.09 25.49 9.75
N MET A 200 8.91 25.07 9.30
CA MET A 200 7.77 25.96 9.12
C MET A 200 7.22 26.56 10.41
N ALA A 201 7.04 25.73 11.45
CA ALA A 201 6.58 26.23 12.75
C ALA A 201 7.54 27.30 13.32
N LEU A 202 8.84 27.11 13.13
CA LEU A 202 9.86 28.05 13.59
C LEU A 202 9.84 29.36 12.80
N LEU A 203 9.63 29.31 11.48
CA LEU A 203 9.43 30.51 10.65
C LEU A 203 8.18 31.30 11.05
N ILE A 204 7.05 30.62 11.26
CA ILE A 204 5.79 31.27 11.66
C ILE A 204 5.94 31.98 13.01
N VAL A 205 6.50 31.29 14.01
CA VAL A 205 6.75 31.86 15.34
C VAL A 205 7.71 33.06 15.24
N GLY A 206 8.75 32.97 14.41
CA GLY A 206 9.67 34.08 14.14
C GLY A 206 8.98 35.30 13.54
N CYS A 207 8.11 35.11 12.54
CA CYS A 207 7.33 36.20 11.94
C CYS A 207 6.39 36.87 12.95
N PHE A 208 5.69 36.09 13.78
CA PHE A 208 4.82 36.65 14.83
C PHE A 208 5.62 37.42 15.89
N ALA A 209 6.78 36.91 16.30
CA ALA A 209 7.65 37.63 17.22
C ALA A 209 8.12 38.97 16.62
N PHE A 210 8.51 38.96 15.34
CA PHE A 210 8.93 40.18 14.63
C PHE A 210 7.81 41.22 14.52
N THR A 211 6.60 40.82 14.13
CA THR A 211 5.46 41.76 14.02
C THR A 211 5.10 42.36 15.38
N ILE A 212 5.12 41.56 16.46
CA ILE A 212 4.89 42.05 17.83
C ILE A 212 5.97 43.07 18.22
N THR A 213 7.24 42.79 17.96
CA THR A 213 8.32 43.74 18.29
C THR A 213 8.21 45.06 17.52
N MET A 214 7.83 45.02 16.24
CA MET A 214 7.58 46.22 15.43
C MET A 214 6.41 47.05 15.98
N ILE A 215 5.31 46.42 16.40
CA ILE A 215 4.16 47.12 17.00
C ILE A 215 4.58 47.82 18.30
N ILE A 216 5.35 47.15 19.16
CA ILE A 216 5.83 47.74 20.42
C ILE A 216 6.71 48.96 20.15
N LEU A 217 7.63 48.88 19.17
CA LEU A 217 8.49 50.01 18.80
C LEU A 217 7.69 51.20 18.27
N LEU A 218 6.68 50.97 17.43
CA LEU A 218 5.79 52.03 16.94
C LEU A 218 5.05 52.74 18.09
N LEU A 219 4.57 52.00 19.09
CA LEU A 219 3.91 52.55 20.27
C LEU A 219 4.85 53.39 21.15
N ILE A 220 6.15 53.07 21.17
CA ILE A 220 7.15 53.85 21.90
C ILE A 220 7.47 55.16 21.16
N VAL A 221 7.59 55.12 19.83
CA VAL A 221 7.97 56.29 19.01
C VAL A 221 6.82 57.31 18.87
N THR A 222 5.57 56.87 18.97
CA THR A 222 4.38 57.74 18.84
C THR A 222 3.95 58.42 20.15
N ARG A 223 4.68 58.19 21.24
CA ARG A 223 4.37 58.69 22.58
C ARG A 223 5.40 59.71 23.05
#